data_AF-A0A353Z4G8-F1
#
_entry.id   AF-A0A353Z4G8-F1
#
_cell.length_a   1.000
_cell.length_b   1.000
_cell.length_c   1.000
_cell.angle_alpha   90.00
_cell.angle_beta   90.00
_cell.angle_gamma   90.00
#
_symmetry.space_group_name_H-M   'P 1'
#
loop_
_entity.id
_entity.type
_entity.pdbx_description
1 polymer ?
#
loop_
_entity_poly.entity_id
_entity_poly.type
_entity_poly.pdbx_seq_one_letter_code
_entity_poly.pdbx_strand_id
1 'polypeptide(L)'
;MELALENYFAALQIYDNLKNTAGRITINNNIGLIYKNTGSVLKAINYYEQALTAARDIDDRQQQGAILYNMASVYIIQGDYEKAREVCESSLSIRRELNQKSGIIKNLTSLGRIHSYLKNTESATGYFEEALELARELNSKDQVAAILQHLGYNALANNDFTLAKKHLTQSLHIAEELRINRLLENNYNYLAYVDSMQGNYASAMNYQQKYFLLKAAKQQFSVDEKLAELEKKYALTLKENLENSNRLQKSRSLIAYLLTALIVVGLVSVVLIQQIRLKAQVNINKLTQQNLRSQMNPHFIFNVLNSIQYYILRNDTKASSMYLSKFAQLLRLTLDNAQSNLVSINDEVESLKLYLELEAMRLEDHLEYAIEVDEGIDRFMFKIPTLLIQPYVENSIIHGIQQKQGKGKVHIQMKMHGNMIHCLIEDNGVGREKADKLKTSEQKQRKSYGSSITETRLKLLNSLYGKELGIAYSDLKDEDMNPCGTRVEFDLPVMN
;
A
#
# COMPACT_ATOMS: atom_id res chain seq x y z
N MET A 1 -9.88 35.84 -24.28
CA MET A 1 -8.66 35.96 -25.12
C MET A 1 -7.56 34.99 -24.69
N GLU A 2 -7.24 34.89 -23.39
CA GLU A 2 -6.23 33.92 -22.88
C GLU A 2 -6.59 32.47 -23.22
N LEU A 3 -7.85 32.08 -23.03
CA LEU A 3 -8.34 30.75 -23.43
C LEU A 3 -8.19 30.46 -24.93
N ALA A 4 -8.25 31.49 -25.79
CA ALA A 4 -8.06 31.31 -27.23
C ALA A 4 -6.58 31.05 -27.57
N LEU A 5 -5.66 31.78 -26.92
CA LEU A 5 -4.21 31.52 -27.06
C LEU A 5 -3.83 30.14 -26.54
N GLU A 6 -4.36 29.74 -25.38
CA GLU A 6 -4.11 28.41 -24.81
C GLU A 6 -4.55 27.30 -25.75
N ASN A 7 -5.77 27.39 -26.30
CA ASN A 7 -6.26 26.44 -27.29
C ASN A 7 -5.44 26.46 -28.59
N TYR A 8 -4.99 27.62 -29.05
CA TYR A 8 -4.14 27.71 -30.24
C TYR A 8 -2.74 27.15 -30.02
N PHE A 9 -2.15 27.30 -28.82
CA PHE A 9 -0.88 26.65 -28.49
C PHE A 9 -1.01 25.14 -28.40
N ALA A 10 -2.10 24.64 -27.80
CA ALA A 10 -2.39 23.21 -27.79
C ALA A 10 -2.58 22.68 -29.23
N ALA A 11 -3.33 23.40 -30.08
CA ALA A 11 -3.52 23.05 -31.47
C ALA A 11 -2.21 23.07 -32.28
N LEU A 12 -1.33 24.05 -32.02
CA LEU A 12 -0.02 24.14 -32.65
C LEU A 12 0.83 22.90 -32.32
N GLN A 13 0.86 22.49 -31.05
CA GLN A 13 1.57 21.28 -30.62
C GLN A 13 1.02 20.00 -31.28
N ILE A 14 -0.31 19.90 -31.44
CA ILE A 14 -0.92 18.78 -32.17
C ILE A 14 -0.49 18.78 -33.64
N TYR A 15 -0.54 19.94 -34.31
CA TYR A 15 -0.14 20.03 -35.71
C TYR A 15 1.37 19.79 -35.92
N ASP A 16 2.22 20.18 -34.96
CA ASP A 16 3.64 19.84 -34.95
C ASP A 16 3.84 18.32 -34.88
N ASN A 17 3.15 17.64 -33.96
CA ASN A 17 3.22 16.18 -33.82
C ASN A 17 2.71 15.44 -35.07
N LEU A 18 1.67 15.98 -35.71
CA LEU A 18 1.11 15.43 -36.95
C LEU A 18 1.90 15.84 -38.21
N LYS A 19 2.95 16.67 -38.08
CA LYS A 19 3.69 17.28 -39.20
C LYS A 19 2.77 17.95 -40.23
N ASN A 20 1.67 18.55 -39.76
CA ASN A 20 0.69 19.19 -40.61
C ASN A 20 1.05 20.67 -40.84
N THR A 21 1.79 20.94 -41.92
CA THR A 21 2.25 22.30 -42.25
C THR A 21 1.11 23.28 -42.52
N ALA A 22 0.04 22.85 -43.20
CA ALA A 22 -1.14 23.70 -43.46
C ALA A 22 -1.86 24.14 -42.17
N GLY A 23 -1.99 23.22 -41.21
CA GLY A 23 -2.50 23.51 -39.87
C GLY A 23 -1.64 24.53 -39.14
N ARG A 24 -0.31 24.35 -39.15
CA ARG A 24 0.66 25.27 -38.52
C ARG A 24 0.57 26.69 -39.10
N ILE A 25 0.48 26.83 -40.42
CA ILE A 25 0.30 28.13 -41.09
C ILE A 25 -0.93 28.85 -40.55
N THR A 26 -2.07 28.14 -40.52
CA THR A 26 -3.35 28.71 -40.09
C THR A 26 -3.32 29.12 -38.62
N ILE A 27 -2.78 28.27 -37.74
CA ILE A 27 -2.68 28.54 -36.31
C ILE A 27 -1.74 29.71 -36.02
N ASN A 28 -0.55 29.73 -36.63
CA ASN A 28 0.40 30.84 -36.44
C ASN A 28 -0.17 32.18 -36.94
N ASN A 29 -0.88 32.18 -38.07
CA ASN A 29 -1.58 33.38 -38.56
C ASN A 29 -2.66 33.87 -37.57
N ASN A 30 -3.40 32.95 -36.94
CA ASN A 30 -4.41 33.30 -35.93
C ASN A 30 -3.79 33.80 -34.62
N ILE A 31 -2.70 33.17 -34.16
CA ILE A 31 -1.94 33.63 -32.99
C ILE A 31 -1.38 35.04 -33.24
N GLY A 32 -0.82 35.28 -34.43
CA GLY A 32 -0.36 36.61 -34.84
C GLY A 32 -1.48 37.64 -34.81
N LEU A 33 -2.69 37.27 -35.24
CA LEU A 33 -3.86 38.15 -35.19
C LEU A 33 -4.27 38.50 -33.75
N ILE A 34 -4.23 37.54 -32.83
CA ILE A 34 -4.49 37.82 -31.42
C ILE A 34 -3.44 38.78 -30.86
N TYR A 35 -2.15 38.51 -31.08
CA TYR A 35 -1.09 39.38 -30.58
C TYR A 35 -1.15 40.79 -31.15
N LYS A 36 -1.57 40.94 -32.41
CA LYS A 36 -1.86 42.26 -33.00
C LYS A 36 -2.95 42.97 -32.22
N ASN A 37 -4.06 42.28 -31.94
CA ASN A 37 -5.21 42.86 -31.24
C ASN A 37 -4.91 43.18 -29.76
N THR A 38 -3.96 42.47 -29.14
CA THR A 38 -3.49 42.78 -27.78
C THR A 38 -2.35 43.80 -27.74
N GLY A 39 -1.94 44.36 -28.89
CA GLY A 39 -0.87 45.36 -28.99
C GLY A 39 0.55 44.80 -28.86
N SER A 40 0.73 43.47 -28.83
CA SER A 40 2.04 42.82 -28.79
C SER A 40 2.66 42.71 -30.20
N VAL A 41 3.01 43.85 -30.78
CA VAL A 41 3.49 44.01 -32.17
C VAL A 41 4.60 43.02 -32.54
N LEU A 42 5.66 42.92 -31.73
CA LEU A 42 6.80 42.05 -32.02
C LEU A 42 6.42 40.57 -32.05
N LYS A 43 5.54 40.13 -31.12
CA LYS A 43 5.04 38.75 -31.10
C LYS A 43 4.20 38.48 -32.35
N ALA A 44 3.33 39.43 -32.73
CA ALA A 44 2.51 39.29 -33.92
C ALA A 44 3.37 39.08 -35.18
N ILE A 45 4.40 39.91 -35.37
CA ILE A 45 5.35 39.80 -36.50
C ILE A 45 6.02 38.42 -36.49
N ASN A 46 6.55 37.98 -35.35
CA ASN A 46 7.24 36.69 -35.25
C ASN A 46 6.35 35.50 -35.68
N TYR A 47 5.10 35.44 -35.19
CA TYR A 47 4.18 34.38 -35.59
C TYR A 47 3.76 34.48 -37.05
N TYR A 48 3.61 35.70 -37.60
CA TYR A 48 3.36 35.87 -39.02
C TYR A 48 4.55 35.45 -39.89
N GLU A 49 5.80 35.71 -39.46
CA GLU A 49 7.01 35.25 -40.17
C GLU A 49 7.09 33.72 -40.19
N GLN A 50 6.81 33.07 -39.06
CA GLN A 50 6.73 31.60 -39.01
C GLN A 50 5.65 31.05 -39.95
N ALA A 51 4.46 31.66 -39.96
CA ALA A 51 3.38 31.28 -40.86
C ALA A 51 3.77 31.50 -42.33
N LEU A 52 4.41 32.63 -42.65
CA LEU A 52 4.81 32.99 -44.01
C LEU A 52 5.91 32.06 -44.54
N THR A 53 6.87 31.70 -43.69
CA THR A 53 7.94 30.76 -44.04
C THR A 53 7.35 29.40 -44.36
N ALA A 54 6.50 28.87 -43.48
CA ALA A 54 5.83 27.60 -43.72
C ALA A 54 4.94 27.62 -44.97
N ALA A 55 4.28 28.73 -45.26
CA ALA A 55 3.48 28.89 -46.48
C ALA A 55 4.32 28.97 -47.76
N ARG A 56 5.55 29.48 -47.68
CA ARG A 56 6.51 29.45 -48.80
C ARG A 56 7.06 28.05 -49.04
N ASP A 57 7.33 27.30 -47.97
CA ASP A 57 7.88 25.94 -48.07
C ASP A 57 6.95 24.97 -48.81
N ILE A 58 5.64 25.19 -48.74
CA ILE A 58 4.63 24.38 -49.46
C ILE A 58 4.01 25.10 -50.67
N ASP A 59 4.55 26.27 -51.03
CA ASP A 59 4.06 27.14 -52.11
C ASP A 59 2.56 27.49 -52.03
N ASP A 60 2.03 27.67 -50.81
CA ASP A 60 0.65 28.13 -50.60
C ASP A 60 0.56 29.64 -50.82
N ARG A 61 0.46 30.04 -52.09
CA ARG A 61 0.35 31.44 -52.51
C ARG A 61 -0.84 32.17 -51.88
N GLN A 62 -1.97 31.47 -51.68
CA GLN A 62 -3.14 32.08 -51.06
C GLN A 62 -2.86 32.51 -49.62
N GLN A 63 -2.25 31.62 -48.81
CA GLN A 63 -1.88 31.96 -47.44
C GLN A 63 -0.77 32.98 -47.37
N GLN A 64 0.23 32.93 -48.26
CA GLN A 64 1.26 33.97 -48.36
C GLN A 64 0.64 35.36 -48.54
N GLY A 65 -0.30 35.51 -49.49
CA GLY A 65 -1.02 36.77 -49.72
C GLY A 65 -1.83 37.24 -48.50
N ALA A 66 -2.48 36.32 -47.78
CA ALA A 66 -3.24 36.63 -46.57
C ALA A 66 -2.36 37.07 -45.39
N ILE A 67 -1.26 36.36 -45.16
CA ILE A 67 -0.32 36.64 -44.06
C ILE A 67 0.40 37.98 -44.30
N LEU A 68 0.87 38.23 -45.52
CA LEU A 68 1.49 39.50 -45.89
C LEU A 68 0.53 40.68 -45.64
N TYR A 69 -0.75 40.56 -46.01
CA TYR A 69 -1.75 41.60 -45.69
C TYR A 69 -1.87 41.84 -44.17
N ASN A 70 -1.88 40.77 -43.38
CA ASN A 70 -1.95 40.87 -41.93
C ASN A 70 -0.68 41.54 -41.35
N MET A 71 0.51 41.20 -41.85
CA MET A 71 1.78 41.84 -41.48
C MET A 71 1.78 43.33 -41.83
N ALA A 72 1.32 43.71 -43.02
CA ALA A 72 1.17 45.12 -43.40
C ALA A 72 0.29 45.88 -42.40
N SER A 73 -0.80 45.27 -41.92
CA SER A 73 -1.65 45.88 -40.89
C SER A 73 -0.94 46.09 -39.55
N VAL A 74 0.02 45.23 -39.20
CA VAL A 74 0.86 45.39 -37.99
C VAL A 74 1.86 46.53 -38.17
N TYR A 75 2.52 46.62 -39.33
CA TYR A 75 3.44 47.71 -39.62
C TYR A 75 2.74 49.08 -39.67
N ILE A 76 1.48 49.16 -40.14
CA ILE A 76 0.66 50.37 -40.02
C ILE A 76 0.47 50.76 -38.54
N ILE A 77 0.16 49.81 -37.66
CA ILE A 77 -0.01 50.08 -36.21
C ILE A 77 1.31 50.55 -35.58
N GLN A 78 2.43 50.00 -36.03
CA GLN A 78 3.77 50.39 -35.57
C GLN A 78 4.20 51.77 -36.11
N GLY A 79 3.57 52.28 -37.17
CA GLY A 79 3.94 53.53 -37.85
C GLY A 79 5.06 53.38 -38.88
N ASP A 80 5.50 52.16 -39.19
CA ASP A 80 6.48 51.87 -40.24
C ASP A 80 5.77 51.77 -41.60
N TYR A 81 5.35 52.94 -42.12
CA TYR A 81 4.50 53.03 -43.31
C TYR A 81 5.20 52.58 -44.60
N GLU A 82 6.52 52.73 -44.69
CA GLU A 82 7.30 52.28 -45.85
C GLU A 82 7.33 50.74 -45.91
N LYS A 83 7.65 50.05 -44.80
CA LYS A 83 7.54 48.57 -44.76
C LYS A 83 6.11 48.10 -44.96
N ALA A 84 5.14 48.81 -44.38
CA ALA A 84 3.73 48.48 -44.61
C ALA A 84 3.36 48.55 -46.10
N ARG A 85 3.88 49.54 -46.84
CA ARG A 85 3.68 49.68 -48.29
C ARG A 85 4.25 48.46 -49.03
N GLU A 86 5.53 48.17 -48.85
CA GLU A 86 6.23 47.07 -49.55
C GLU A 86 5.55 45.72 -49.34
N VAL A 87 5.19 45.42 -48.08
CA VAL A 87 4.52 44.16 -47.72
C VAL A 87 3.09 44.12 -48.27
N CYS A 88 2.38 45.26 -48.28
CA CYS A 88 1.02 45.33 -48.83
C CYS A 88 1.00 45.22 -50.36
N GLU A 89 1.98 45.80 -51.06
CA GLU A 89 2.18 45.67 -52.51
C GLU A 89 2.51 44.22 -52.89
N SER A 90 3.36 43.56 -52.11
CA SER A 90 3.67 42.13 -52.29
C SER A 90 2.41 41.27 -52.17
N SER A 91 1.58 41.55 -51.15
CA SER A 91 0.28 40.89 -50.97
C SER A 91 -0.70 41.19 -52.11
N LEU A 92 -0.73 42.44 -52.61
CA LEU A 92 -1.60 42.85 -53.71
C LEU A 92 -1.23 42.12 -55.01
N SER A 93 0.07 42.01 -55.30
CA SER A 93 0.58 41.29 -56.48
C SER A 93 0.09 39.83 -56.50
N ILE A 94 0.25 39.13 -55.38
CA ILE A 94 -0.23 37.74 -55.23
C ILE A 94 -1.76 37.66 -55.40
N ARG A 95 -2.51 38.59 -54.80
CA ARG A 95 -3.98 38.57 -54.91
C ARG A 95 -4.47 38.89 -56.32
N ARG A 96 -3.75 39.71 -57.10
CA ARG A 96 -4.01 39.93 -58.52
C ARG A 96 -3.72 38.68 -59.34
N GLU A 97 -2.58 38.01 -59.11
CA GLU A 97 -2.23 36.72 -59.75
C GLU A 97 -3.34 35.67 -59.53
N LEU A 98 -3.86 35.60 -58.29
CA LEU A 98 -4.92 34.66 -57.91
C LEU A 98 -6.34 35.15 -58.21
N ASN A 99 -6.51 36.32 -58.84
CA ASN A 99 -7.81 36.95 -59.12
C ASN A 99 -8.74 37.09 -57.90
N GLN A 100 -8.18 37.31 -56.72
CA GLN A 100 -8.91 37.42 -55.46
C GLN A 100 -9.49 38.83 -55.26
N LYS A 101 -10.56 39.18 -55.97
CA LYS A 101 -11.15 40.54 -55.99
C LYS A 101 -11.38 41.15 -54.60
N SER A 102 -12.00 40.42 -53.66
CA SER A 102 -12.22 40.90 -52.28
C SER A 102 -10.91 41.19 -51.54
N GLY A 103 -9.88 40.40 -51.82
CA GLY A 103 -8.54 40.64 -51.31
C GLY A 103 -7.87 41.88 -51.89
N ILE A 104 -7.98 42.06 -53.21
CA ILE A 104 -7.46 43.21 -53.93
C ILE A 104 -8.03 44.50 -53.33
N ILE A 105 -9.34 44.56 -53.11
CA ILE A 105 -10.01 45.71 -52.47
C ILE A 105 -9.40 46.03 -51.10
N LYS A 106 -9.18 45.01 -50.26
CA LYS A 106 -8.57 45.18 -48.92
C LYS A 106 -7.17 45.76 -49.03
N ASN A 107 -6.35 45.26 -49.95
CA ASN A 107 -4.99 45.74 -50.17
C ASN A 107 -4.97 47.18 -50.71
N LEU A 108 -5.76 47.49 -51.74
CA LEU A 108 -5.88 48.84 -52.29
C LEU A 108 -6.34 49.84 -51.22
N THR A 109 -7.34 49.48 -50.41
CA THR A 109 -7.80 50.32 -49.29
C THR A 109 -6.69 50.54 -48.26
N SER A 110 -5.91 49.50 -47.93
CA SER A 110 -4.76 49.64 -47.03
C SER A 110 -3.66 50.52 -47.63
N LEU A 111 -3.35 50.39 -48.91
CA LEU A 111 -2.38 51.23 -49.61
C LEU A 111 -2.84 52.69 -49.65
N GLY A 112 -4.12 52.95 -49.95
CA GLY A 112 -4.68 54.29 -49.87
C GLY A 112 -4.51 54.91 -48.48
N ARG A 113 -4.72 54.14 -47.40
CA ARG A 113 -4.47 54.59 -46.03
C ARG A 113 -2.99 54.87 -45.77
N ILE A 114 -2.10 53.96 -46.20
CA ILE A 114 -0.64 54.12 -46.06
C ILE A 114 -0.16 55.39 -46.75
N HIS A 115 -0.58 55.62 -48.00
CA HIS A 115 -0.26 56.83 -48.75
C HIS A 115 -0.85 58.09 -48.10
N SER A 116 -2.05 58.00 -47.51
CA SER A 116 -2.62 59.11 -46.75
C SER A 116 -1.79 59.45 -45.51
N TYR A 117 -1.23 58.46 -44.80
CA TYR A 117 -0.33 58.72 -43.67
C TYR A 117 1.02 59.32 -44.11
N LEU A 118 1.50 58.92 -45.28
CA LEU A 118 2.68 59.50 -45.94
C LEU A 118 2.41 60.89 -46.56
N LYS A 119 1.19 61.43 -46.43
CA LYS A 119 0.73 62.70 -47.02
C LYS A 119 0.73 62.73 -48.56
N ASN A 120 0.77 61.56 -49.20
CA ASN A 120 0.66 61.40 -50.65
C ASN A 120 -0.82 61.28 -51.03
N THR A 121 -1.57 62.39 -50.92
CA THR A 121 -3.04 62.35 -50.99
C THR A 121 -3.59 62.04 -52.38
N GLU A 122 -2.90 62.43 -53.45
CA GLU A 122 -3.26 62.07 -54.83
C GLU A 122 -3.16 60.55 -55.04
N SER A 123 -2.03 59.94 -54.68
CA SER A 123 -1.86 58.48 -54.76
C SER A 123 -2.87 57.74 -53.88
N ALA A 124 -3.16 58.28 -52.69
CA ALA A 124 -4.16 57.70 -51.80
C ALA A 124 -5.55 57.69 -52.45
N THR A 125 -5.93 58.80 -53.08
CA THR A 125 -7.21 58.92 -53.81
C THR A 125 -7.29 57.90 -54.94
N GLY A 126 -6.24 57.76 -55.76
CA GLY A 126 -6.20 56.77 -56.84
C GLY A 126 -6.41 55.33 -56.36
N TYR A 127 -5.73 54.92 -55.29
CA TYR A 127 -5.93 53.58 -54.70
C TYR A 127 -7.35 53.39 -54.14
N PHE A 128 -7.93 54.40 -53.52
CA PHE A 128 -9.30 54.31 -53.01
C PHE A 128 -10.34 54.27 -54.13
N GLU A 129 -10.14 55.00 -55.23
CA GLU A 129 -11.03 54.97 -56.39
C GLU A 129 -11.00 53.62 -57.10
N GLU A 130 -9.81 53.04 -57.32
CA GLU A 130 -9.66 51.68 -57.85
C GLU A 130 -10.37 50.66 -56.94
N ALA A 131 -10.19 50.77 -55.61
CA ALA A 131 -10.88 49.89 -54.66
C ALA A 131 -12.40 50.07 -54.69
N LEU A 132 -12.88 51.31 -54.85
CA LEU A 132 -14.31 51.64 -54.86
C LEU A 132 -15.00 51.10 -56.11
N GLU A 133 -14.36 51.21 -57.27
CA GLU A 133 -14.86 50.64 -58.53
C GLU A 133 -15.01 49.12 -58.41
N LEU A 134 -13.96 48.44 -57.95
CA LEU A 134 -13.98 46.98 -57.77
C LEU A 134 -15.01 46.54 -56.71
N ALA A 135 -15.20 47.32 -55.64
CA ALA A 135 -16.22 47.05 -54.63
C ALA A 135 -17.66 47.20 -55.19
N ARG A 136 -17.87 48.15 -56.10
CA ARG A 136 -19.15 48.32 -56.82
C ARG A 136 -19.40 47.16 -57.79
N GLU A 137 -18.38 46.72 -58.54
CA GLU A 137 -18.50 45.53 -59.40
C GLU A 137 -18.93 44.28 -58.61
N LEU A 138 -18.40 44.12 -57.39
CA LEU A 138 -18.76 43.03 -56.50
C LEU A 138 -20.10 43.21 -55.77
N ASN A 139 -20.78 44.35 -55.94
CA ASN A 139 -21.97 44.74 -55.19
C ASN A 139 -21.78 44.69 -53.65
N SER A 140 -20.56 44.91 -53.17
CA SER A 140 -20.23 44.84 -51.73
C SER A 140 -20.49 46.19 -51.07
N LYS A 141 -21.76 46.45 -50.72
CA LYS A 141 -22.18 47.73 -50.12
C LYS A 141 -21.37 48.11 -48.86
N ASP A 142 -21.03 47.14 -48.03
CA ASP A 142 -20.22 47.31 -46.83
C ASP A 142 -18.79 47.83 -47.15
N GLN A 143 -18.16 47.28 -48.19
CA GLN A 143 -16.84 47.72 -48.65
C GLN A 143 -16.93 49.10 -49.30
N VAL A 144 -17.95 49.36 -50.11
CA VAL A 144 -18.24 50.69 -50.67
C VAL A 144 -18.34 51.74 -49.56
N ALA A 145 -19.09 51.46 -48.49
CA ALA A 145 -19.23 52.37 -47.37
C ALA A 145 -17.89 52.64 -46.65
N ALA A 146 -17.09 51.59 -46.43
CA ALA A 146 -15.79 51.73 -45.79
C ALA A 146 -14.79 52.53 -46.63
N ILE A 147 -14.78 52.33 -47.95
CA ILE A 147 -13.88 53.04 -48.87
C ILE A 147 -14.29 54.50 -49.01
N LEU A 148 -15.60 54.78 -49.12
CA LEU A 148 -16.12 56.16 -49.11
C LEU A 148 -15.76 56.90 -47.81
N GLN A 149 -15.80 56.21 -46.67
CA GLN A 149 -15.34 56.79 -45.40
C GLN A 149 -13.86 57.19 -45.47
N HIS A 150 -13.00 56.34 -46.04
CA HIS A 150 -11.58 56.64 -46.21
C HIS A 150 -11.31 57.76 -47.22
N LEU A 151 -12.03 57.82 -48.33
CA LEU A 151 -12.01 58.97 -49.26
C LEU A 151 -12.41 60.27 -48.54
N GLY A 152 -13.42 60.22 -47.69
CA GLY A 152 -13.82 61.35 -46.85
C GLY A 152 -12.71 61.83 -45.91
N TYR A 153 -11.96 60.90 -45.31
CA TYR A 153 -10.80 61.27 -44.46
C TYR A 153 -9.64 61.84 -45.27
N ASN A 154 -9.39 61.31 -46.45
CA ASN A 154 -8.33 61.81 -47.31
C ASN A 154 -8.65 63.23 -47.81
N ALA A 155 -9.92 63.49 -48.18
CA ALA A 155 -10.41 64.83 -48.50
C ALA A 155 -10.28 65.80 -47.31
N LEU A 156 -10.59 65.34 -46.09
CA LEU A 156 -10.34 66.12 -44.87
C LEU A 156 -8.87 66.48 -44.68
N ALA A 157 -7.95 65.54 -44.92
CA ALA A 157 -6.52 65.80 -44.83
C ALA A 157 -6.03 66.84 -45.86
N ASN A 158 -6.74 66.96 -46.99
CA ASN A 158 -6.54 67.99 -48.00
C ASN A 158 -7.30 69.31 -47.73
N ASN A 159 -7.99 69.43 -46.59
CA ASN A 159 -8.88 70.54 -46.23
C ASN A 159 -10.07 70.75 -47.21
N ASP A 160 -10.42 69.74 -48.01
CA ASP A 160 -11.63 69.77 -48.84
C ASP A 160 -12.84 69.27 -48.04
N PHE A 161 -13.41 70.19 -47.25
CA PHE A 161 -14.57 69.90 -46.40
C PHE A 161 -15.83 69.54 -47.21
N THR A 162 -15.96 70.03 -48.44
CA THR A 162 -17.13 69.77 -49.28
C THR A 162 -17.11 68.34 -49.81
N LEU A 163 -15.97 67.91 -50.35
CA LEU A 163 -15.78 66.55 -50.84
C LEU A 163 -15.80 65.55 -49.67
N ALA A 164 -15.18 65.90 -48.55
CA ALA A 164 -15.25 65.11 -47.32
C ALA A 164 -16.70 64.86 -46.88
N LYS A 165 -17.51 65.93 -46.79
CA LYS A 165 -18.93 65.81 -46.41
C LYS A 165 -19.70 64.90 -47.36
N LYS A 166 -19.48 65.05 -48.67
CA LYS A 166 -20.12 64.21 -49.70
C LYS A 166 -19.84 62.72 -49.46
N HIS A 167 -18.57 62.33 -49.37
CA HIS A 167 -18.19 60.93 -49.21
C HIS A 167 -18.60 60.36 -47.85
N LEU A 168 -18.44 61.12 -46.76
CA LEU A 168 -18.84 60.68 -45.42
C LEU A 168 -20.37 60.52 -45.30
N THR A 169 -21.16 61.39 -45.94
CA THR A 169 -22.63 61.27 -45.95
C THR A 169 -23.09 60.05 -46.74
N GLN A 170 -22.46 59.77 -47.89
CA GLN A 170 -22.73 58.54 -48.66
C GLN A 170 -22.36 57.29 -47.86
N SER A 171 -21.21 57.30 -47.20
CA SER A 171 -20.80 56.22 -46.29
C SER A 171 -21.79 56.05 -45.13
N LEU A 172 -22.24 57.14 -44.52
CA LEU A 172 -23.20 57.12 -43.42
C LEU A 172 -24.52 56.47 -43.84
N HIS A 173 -25.06 56.86 -44.99
CA HIS A 173 -26.33 56.30 -45.49
C HIS A 173 -26.27 54.77 -45.63
N ILE A 174 -25.19 54.25 -46.23
CA ILE A 174 -25.00 52.81 -46.37
C ILE A 174 -24.75 52.15 -45.01
N ALA A 175 -24.00 52.81 -44.11
CA ALA A 175 -23.75 52.30 -42.77
C ALA A 175 -25.02 52.24 -41.92
N GLU A 176 -25.98 53.15 -42.11
CA GLU A 176 -27.31 53.13 -41.49
C GLU A 176 -28.17 52.00 -42.07
N GLU A 177 -28.18 51.85 -43.41
CA GLU A 177 -28.88 50.75 -44.10
C GLU A 177 -28.42 49.38 -43.59
N LEU A 178 -27.10 49.19 -43.50
CA LEU A 178 -26.48 47.93 -43.11
C LEU A 178 -26.28 47.78 -41.59
N ARG A 179 -26.61 48.81 -40.81
CA ARG A 179 -26.41 48.88 -39.34
C ARG A 179 -24.97 48.56 -38.90
N ILE A 180 -23.97 49.10 -39.61
CA ILE A 180 -22.55 48.87 -39.31
C ILE A 180 -22.07 49.89 -38.26
N ASN A 181 -22.25 49.55 -36.98
CA ASN A 181 -21.93 50.44 -35.84
C ASN A 181 -20.53 51.08 -35.89
N ARG A 182 -19.50 50.32 -36.30
CA ARG A 182 -18.13 50.87 -36.41
C ARG A 182 -18.05 52.02 -37.42
N LEU A 183 -18.74 51.91 -38.55
CA LEU A 183 -18.75 52.95 -39.57
C LEU A 183 -19.63 54.13 -39.14
N LEU A 184 -20.77 53.86 -38.50
CA LEU A 184 -21.65 54.89 -37.92
C LEU A 184 -20.89 55.76 -36.90
N GLU A 185 -20.19 55.13 -35.97
CA GLU A 185 -19.39 55.82 -34.94
C GLU A 185 -18.42 56.81 -35.58
N ASN A 186 -17.63 56.35 -36.56
CA ASN A 186 -16.66 57.23 -37.19
C ASN A 186 -17.33 58.30 -38.07
N ASN A 187 -18.33 57.94 -38.88
CA ASN A 187 -19.02 58.89 -39.76
C ASN A 187 -19.65 60.02 -38.96
N TYR A 188 -20.32 59.75 -37.84
CA TYR A 188 -20.86 60.79 -36.97
C TYR A 188 -19.77 61.70 -36.41
N ASN A 189 -18.65 61.15 -35.93
CA ASN A 189 -17.55 61.96 -35.40
C ASN A 189 -16.94 62.89 -36.47
N TYR A 190 -16.66 62.36 -37.67
CA TYR A 190 -16.03 63.14 -38.74
C TYR A 190 -17.01 64.10 -39.42
N LEU A 191 -18.29 63.76 -39.55
CA LEU A 191 -19.32 64.69 -40.03
C LEU A 191 -19.56 65.83 -39.03
N ALA A 192 -19.55 65.55 -37.73
CA ALA A 192 -19.61 66.60 -36.71
C ALA A 192 -18.44 67.58 -36.83
N TYR A 193 -17.23 67.06 -37.05
CA TYR A 193 -16.05 67.88 -37.29
C TYR A 193 -16.17 68.71 -38.58
N VAL A 194 -16.53 68.09 -39.71
CA VAL A 194 -16.72 68.77 -41.00
C VAL A 194 -17.76 69.89 -40.88
N ASP A 195 -18.92 69.61 -40.28
CA ASP A 195 -19.97 70.60 -40.11
C ASP A 195 -19.56 71.73 -39.17
N SER A 196 -18.78 71.46 -38.12
CA SER A 196 -18.23 72.50 -37.26
C SER A 196 -17.25 73.41 -38.02
N MET A 197 -16.40 72.85 -38.88
CA MET A 197 -15.45 73.62 -39.70
C MET A 197 -16.16 74.46 -40.78
N GLN A 198 -17.33 74.02 -41.24
CA GLN A 198 -18.18 74.74 -42.20
C GLN A 198 -19.16 75.73 -41.55
N GLY A 199 -19.17 75.87 -40.21
CA GLY A 199 -20.09 76.75 -39.48
C GLY A 199 -21.52 76.21 -39.28
N ASN A 200 -21.76 74.95 -39.63
CA ASN A 200 -23.06 74.26 -39.51
C ASN A 200 -23.26 73.66 -38.11
N TYR A 201 -23.22 74.49 -37.06
CA TYR A 201 -23.17 74.03 -35.67
C TYR A 201 -24.37 73.18 -35.22
N ALA A 202 -25.57 73.44 -35.74
CA ALA A 202 -26.76 72.64 -35.39
C ALA A 202 -26.64 71.18 -35.87
N SER A 203 -26.16 70.99 -37.10
CA SER A 203 -25.91 69.67 -37.68
C SER A 203 -24.73 68.99 -36.97
N ALA A 204 -23.65 69.74 -36.70
CA ALA A 204 -22.51 69.24 -35.94
C ALA A 204 -22.92 68.72 -34.55
N MET A 205 -23.77 69.46 -33.83
CA MET A 205 -24.26 69.06 -32.51
C MET A 205 -25.14 67.79 -32.59
N ASN A 206 -25.96 67.66 -33.63
CA ASN A 206 -26.77 66.44 -33.85
C ASN A 206 -25.88 65.20 -34.05
N TYR A 207 -24.89 65.29 -34.94
CA TYR A 207 -23.95 64.20 -35.17
C TYR A 207 -23.13 63.88 -33.92
N GLN A 208 -22.70 64.89 -33.17
CA GLN A 208 -21.99 64.71 -31.92
C GLN A 208 -22.84 63.96 -30.87
N GLN A 209 -24.14 64.29 -30.76
CA GLN A 209 -25.07 63.58 -29.87
C GLN A 209 -25.22 62.11 -30.28
N LYS A 210 -25.40 61.83 -31.58
CA LYS A 210 -25.48 60.45 -32.10
C LYS A 210 -24.20 59.65 -31.83
N TYR A 211 -23.04 60.27 -32.02
CA TYR A 211 -21.74 59.68 -31.68
C TYR A 211 -21.66 59.29 -30.21
N PHE A 212 -22.02 60.20 -29.30
CA PHE A 212 -22.00 59.92 -27.85
C PHE A 212 -22.97 58.83 -27.43
N LEU A 213 -24.19 58.81 -27.98
CA LEU A 213 -25.18 57.77 -27.70
C LEU A 213 -24.65 56.38 -28.11
N LEU A 214 -24.05 56.27 -29.30
CA LEU A 214 -23.49 55.02 -29.78
C LEU A 214 -22.29 54.55 -28.95
N LYS A 215 -21.44 55.49 -28.53
CA LYS A 215 -20.30 55.21 -27.65
C LYS A 215 -20.73 54.76 -26.25
N ALA A 216 -21.74 55.42 -25.67
CA ALA A 216 -22.31 55.05 -24.38
C ALA A 216 -22.93 53.64 -24.42
N ALA A 217 -23.69 53.31 -25.47
CA ALA A 217 -24.27 51.98 -25.65
C ALA A 217 -23.20 50.88 -25.74
N LYS A 218 -22.10 51.13 -26.45
CA LYS A 218 -20.95 50.22 -26.56
C LYS A 218 -20.24 50.02 -25.21
N GLN A 219 -20.09 51.09 -24.43
CA GLN A 219 -19.46 51.03 -23.12
C GLN A 219 -20.32 50.24 -22.13
N GLN A 220 -21.64 50.44 -22.14
CA GLN A 220 -22.58 49.66 -21.35
C GLN A 220 -22.48 48.16 -21.69
N PHE A 221 -22.51 47.81 -22.98
CA PHE A 221 -22.37 46.42 -23.42
C PHE A 221 -21.05 45.76 -22.96
N SER A 222 -19.92 46.48 -23.00
CA SER A 222 -18.63 45.96 -22.51
C SER A 222 -18.61 45.72 -21.01
N VAL A 223 -19.34 46.53 -20.23
CA VAL A 223 -19.47 46.34 -18.79
C VAL A 223 -20.31 45.10 -18.50
N ASP A 224 -21.42 44.93 -19.20
CA ASP A 224 -22.30 43.77 -19.04
C ASP A 224 -21.58 42.45 -19.41
N GLU A 225 -20.77 42.44 -20.48
CA GLU A 225 -19.95 41.29 -20.86
C GLU A 225 -18.91 40.94 -19.79
N LYS A 226 -18.20 41.95 -19.25
CA LYS A 226 -17.25 41.75 -18.14
C LYS A 226 -17.93 41.25 -16.88
N LEU A 227 -19.14 41.74 -16.60
CA LEU A 227 -19.94 41.29 -15.45
C LEU A 227 -20.31 39.81 -15.62
N ALA A 228 -20.82 39.42 -16.79
CA ALA A 228 -21.16 38.02 -17.08
C ALA A 228 -19.93 37.09 -17.00
N GLU A 229 -18.76 37.53 -17.50
CA GLU A 229 -17.51 36.78 -17.37
C GLU A 229 -17.09 36.61 -15.90
N LEU A 230 -17.21 37.68 -15.10
CA LEU A 230 -16.90 37.67 -13.67
C LEU A 230 -17.85 36.76 -12.89
N GLU A 231 -19.15 36.83 -13.15
CA GLU A 231 -20.18 35.97 -12.53
C GLU A 231 -19.91 34.50 -12.85
N LYS A 232 -19.59 34.18 -14.10
CA LYS A 232 -19.23 32.81 -14.50
C LYS A 232 -17.98 32.33 -13.76
N LYS A 233 -16.94 33.15 -13.66
CA LYS A 233 -15.71 32.81 -12.93
C LYS A 233 -16.00 32.56 -11.46
N TYR A 234 -16.79 33.42 -10.83
CA TYR A 234 -17.20 33.27 -9.44
C TYR A 234 -18.00 31.97 -9.20
N ALA A 235 -18.97 31.66 -10.07
CA ALA A 235 -19.74 30.43 -9.98
C ALA A 235 -18.88 29.17 -10.10
N LEU A 236 -17.88 29.18 -11.00
CA LEU A 236 -16.93 28.09 -11.17
C LEU A 236 -16.08 27.89 -9.90
N THR A 237 -15.53 28.97 -9.35
CA THR A 237 -14.75 28.94 -8.12
C THR A 237 -15.58 28.44 -6.93
N LEU A 238 -16.84 28.84 -6.82
CA LEU A 238 -17.74 28.38 -5.77
C LEU A 238 -18.00 26.87 -5.87
N LYS A 239 -18.20 26.36 -7.10
CA LYS A 239 -18.38 24.93 -7.37
C LYS A 239 -17.13 24.12 -6.99
N GLU A 240 -15.94 24.58 -7.38
CA GLU A 240 -14.67 23.93 -7.03
C GLU A 240 -14.46 23.86 -5.52
N ASN A 241 -14.74 24.96 -4.80
CA ASN A 241 -14.63 25.00 -3.35
C ASN A 241 -15.60 24.01 -2.68
N LEU A 242 -16.84 23.93 -3.16
CA LEU A 242 -17.83 22.97 -2.65
C LEU A 242 -17.40 21.52 -2.88
N GLU A 243 -16.89 21.21 -4.09
CA GLU A 243 -16.36 19.88 -4.39
C GLU A 243 -15.16 19.54 -3.49
N ASN A 244 -14.26 20.49 -3.25
CA ASN A 244 -13.12 20.31 -2.36
C ASN A 244 -13.55 20.08 -0.90
N SER A 245 -14.51 20.86 -0.39
CA SER A 245 -15.08 20.65 0.95
C SER A 245 -15.73 19.27 1.08
N ASN A 246 -16.47 18.82 0.07
CA ASN A 246 -17.07 17.49 0.04
C ASN A 246 -16.02 16.37 0.00
N ARG A 247 -14.95 16.53 -0.78
CA ARG A 247 -13.82 15.58 -0.82
C ARG A 247 -13.12 15.49 0.54
N LEU A 248 -12.90 16.63 1.19
CA LEU A 248 -12.33 16.71 2.53
C LEU A 248 -13.22 16.01 3.56
N GLN A 249 -14.54 16.23 3.53
CA GLN A 249 -15.49 15.56 4.43
C GLN A 249 -15.49 14.04 4.24
N LYS A 250 -15.52 13.57 2.98
CA LYS A 250 -15.42 12.14 2.67
C LYS A 250 -14.10 11.54 3.18
N SER A 251 -12.98 12.20 2.92
CA SER A 251 -11.66 11.77 3.41
C SER A 251 -11.62 11.66 4.93
N ARG A 252 -12.13 12.66 5.66
CA ARG A 252 -12.25 12.63 7.13
C ARG A 252 -13.10 11.47 7.62
N SER A 253 -14.24 11.20 6.98
CA SER A 253 -15.10 10.07 7.37
C SER A 253 -14.43 8.71 7.15
N LEU A 254 -13.67 8.55 6.06
CA LEU A 254 -12.98 7.30 5.73
C LEU A 254 -11.86 7.01 6.73
N ILE A 255 -11.09 8.03 7.13
CA ILE A 255 -10.08 7.93 8.19
C ILE A 255 -10.74 7.52 9.51
N ALA A 256 -11.89 8.12 9.87
CA ALA A 256 -12.61 7.76 11.09
C ALA A 256 -13.04 6.28 11.08
N TYR A 257 -13.60 5.79 9.95
CA TYR A 257 -13.97 4.37 9.82
C TYR A 257 -12.77 3.44 9.98
N LEU A 258 -11.63 3.75 9.35
CA LEU A 258 -10.41 2.95 9.47
C LEU A 258 -9.90 2.89 10.92
N LEU A 259 -9.90 4.02 11.63
CA LEU A 259 -9.52 4.07 13.05
C LEU A 259 -10.46 3.23 13.91
N THR A 260 -11.77 3.31 13.69
CA THR A 260 -12.74 2.49 14.44
C THR A 260 -12.55 1.00 14.17
N ALA A 261 -12.30 0.61 12.92
CA ALA A 261 -12.04 -0.78 12.55
C ALA A 261 -10.75 -1.31 13.22
N LEU A 262 -9.70 -0.49 13.26
CA LEU A 262 -8.42 -0.86 13.88
C LEU A 262 -8.57 -1.08 15.39
N ILE A 263 -9.36 -0.23 16.08
CA ILE A 263 -9.68 -0.40 17.50
C ILE A 263 -10.44 -1.72 17.74
N VAL A 264 -11.43 -2.03 16.90
CA VAL A 264 -12.22 -3.28 17.02
C VAL A 264 -11.33 -4.51 16.82
N VAL A 265 -10.47 -4.51 15.79
CA VAL A 265 -9.52 -5.61 15.55
C VAL A 265 -8.55 -5.78 16.72
N GLY A 266 -8.06 -4.67 17.30
CA GLY A 266 -7.22 -4.71 18.49
C GLY A 266 -7.93 -5.36 19.68
N LEU A 267 -9.17 -4.97 19.97
CA LEU A 267 -9.98 -5.54 21.06
C LEU A 267 -10.22 -7.03 20.88
N VAL A 268 -10.63 -7.46 19.68
CA VAL A 268 -10.86 -8.88 19.36
C VAL A 268 -9.57 -9.68 19.52
N SER A 269 -8.44 -9.15 19.05
CA SER A 269 -7.14 -9.81 19.17
C SER A 269 -6.74 -10.04 20.63
N VAL A 270 -6.93 -9.04 21.49
CA VAL A 270 -6.67 -9.16 22.93
C VAL A 270 -7.51 -10.26 23.57
N VAL A 271 -8.81 -10.32 23.26
CA VAL A 271 -9.72 -11.35 23.79
C VAL A 271 -9.28 -12.75 23.35
N LEU A 272 -8.93 -12.94 22.08
CA LEU A 272 -8.46 -14.23 21.56
C LEU A 272 -7.14 -14.67 22.22
N ILE A 273 -6.18 -13.75 22.38
CA ILE A 273 -4.91 -14.03 23.05
C ILE A 273 -5.17 -14.49 24.50
N GLN A 274 -6.08 -13.83 25.22
CA GLN A 274 -6.45 -14.24 26.58
C GLN A 274 -7.08 -15.64 26.62
N GLN A 275 -7.99 -15.96 25.70
CA GLN A 275 -8.60 -17.29 25.63
C GLN A 275 -7.59 -18.41 25.36
N ILE A 276 -6.63 -18.16 24.45
CA ILE A 276 -5.56 -19.12 24.14
C ILE A 276 -4.70 -19.38 25.39
N ARG A 277 -4.31 -18.33 26.11
CA ARG A 277 -3.51 -18.45 27.35
C ARG A 277 -4.24 -19.24 28.43
N LEU A 278 -5.52 -18.95 28.65
CA LEU A 278 -6.33 -19.65 29.65
C LEU A 278 -6.45 -21.15 29.34
N LYS A 279 -6.71 -21.51 28.07
CA LYS A 279 -6.78 -22.92 27.65
C LYS A 279 -5.43 -23.64 27.85
N ALA A 280 -4.32 -22.98 27.54
CA ALA A 280 -2.99 -23.55 27.76
C ALA A 280 -2.75 -23.85 29.26
N GLN A 281 -3.13 -22.92 30.14
CA GLN A 281 -2.98 -23.10 31.60
C GLN A 281 -3.78 -24.30 32.13
N VAL A 282 -5.03 -24.45 31.67
CA VAL A 282 -5.89 -25.57 32.07
C VAL A 282 -5.29 -26.92 31.63
N ASN A 283 -4.77 -27.00 30.40
CA ASN A 283 -4.18 -28.22 29.89
C ASN A 283 -2.91 -28.63 30.65
N ILE A 284 -2.06 -27.66 31.00
CA ILE A 284 -0.86 -27.90 31.81
C ILE A 284 -1.24 -28.50 33.16
N ASN A 285 -2.19 -27.88 33.88
CA ASN A 285 -2.62 -28.37 35.19
C ASN A 285 -3.17 -29.81 35.13
N LYS A 286 -3.90 -30.15 34.07
CA LYS A 286 -4.45 -31.49 33.85
C LYS A 286 -3.35 -32.55 33.66
N LEU A 287 -2.33 -32.23 32.86
CA LEU A 287 -1.18 -33.12 32.63
C LEU A 287 -0.39 -33.36 33.91
N THR A 288 -0.16 -32.32 34.71
CA THR A 288 0.51 -32.44 36.01
C THR A 288 -0.25 -33.36 36.96
N GLN A 289 -1.58 -33.24 37.04
CA GLN A 289 -2.42 -34.10 37.88
C GLN A 289 -2.40 -35.58 37.45
N GLN A 290 -2.29 -35.84 36.15
CA GLN A 290 -2.19 -37.20 35.62
C GLN A 290 -0.83 -37.86 35.98
N ASN A 291 0.27 -37.12 35.89
CA ASN A 291 1.61 -37.63 36.23
C ASN A 291 1.70 -38.04 37.71
N LEU A 292 1.23 -37.18 38.63
CA LEU A 292 1.23 -37.50 40.07
C LEU A 292 0.46 -38.78 40.41
N ARG A 293 -0.63 -39.07 39.69
CA ARG A 293 -1.44 -40.29 39.91
C ARG A 293 -0.74 -41.58 39.47
N SER A 294 0.19 -41.52 38.52
CA SER A 294 0.86 -42.72 37.98
C SER A 294 2.06 -43.20 38.79
N GLN A 295 2.45 -42.50 39.86
CA GLN A 295 3.68 -42.80 40.60
C GLN A 295 3.54 -43.89 41.68
N MET A 296 2.31 -44.33 42.02
CA MET A 296 2.10 -45.50 42.89
C MET A 296 1.51 -46.65 42.07
N ASN A 297 2.15 -47.81 42.08
CA ASN A 297 1.65 -49.02 41.42
C ASN A 297 0.38 -49.50 42.16
N PRO A 298 -0.83 -49.41 41.56
CA PRO A 298 -2.06 -49.79 42.25
C PRO A 298 -2.03 -51.24 42.75
N HIS A 299 -1.36 -52.12 42.01
CA HIS A 299 -1.24 -53.53 42.35
C HIS A 299 -0.42 -53.76 43.63
N PHE A 300 0.63 -52.97 43.86
CA PHE A 300 1.44 -53.07 45.07
C PHE A 300 0.63 -52.68 46.32
N ILE A 301 -0.14 -51.59 46.25
CA ILE A 301 -1.01 -51.15 47.35
C ILE A 301 -2.04 -52.24 47.70
N PHE A 302 -2.68 -52.84 46.69
CA PHE A 302 -3.63 -53.93 46.94
C PHE A 302 -2.98 -55.16 47.59
N ASN A 303 -1.75 -55.51 47.20
CA ASN A 303 -1.04 -56.65 47.79
C ASN A 303 -0.68 -56.42 49.26
N VAL A 304 -0.17 -55.24 49.60
CA VAL A 304 0.15 -54.88 50.99
C VAL A 304 -1.11 -54.92 51.86
N LEU A 305 -2.24 -54.39 51.38
CA LEU A 305 -3.51 -54.41 52.11
C LEU A 305 -4.00 -55.85 52.38
N ASN A 306 -3.86 -56.75 51.41
CA ASN A 306 -4.21 -58.16 51.59
C ASN A 306 -3.29 -58.87 52.60
N SER A 307 -1.98 -58.58 52.58
CA SER A 307 -1.03 -59.12 53.56
C SER A 307 -1.34 -58.65 54.98
N ILE A 308 -1.71 -57.38 55.15
CA ILE A 308 -2.17 -56.84 56.45
C ILE A 308 -3.41 -57.59 56.91
N GLN A 309 -4.39 -57.79 56.01
CA GLN A 309 -5.60 -58.55 56.33
C GLN A 309 -5.29 -59.99 56.75
N TYR A 310 -4.34 -60.66 56.10
CA TYR A 310 -3.90 -62.01 56.46
C TYR A 310 -3.35 -62.09 57.90
N TYR A 311 -2.46 -61.19 58.30
CA TYR A 311 -1.91 -61.18 59.68
C TYR A 311 -2.96 -60.82 60.73
N ILE A 312 -3.88 -59.90 60.41
CA ILE A 312 -5.02 -59.56 61.29
C ILE A 312 -5.90 -60.80 61.52
N LEU A 313 -6.24 -61.55 60.46
CA LEU A 313 -7.07 -62.75 60.56
C LEU A 313 -6.41 -63.88 61.35
N ARG A 314 -5.07 -63.93 61.40
CA ARG A 314 -4.29 -64.89 62.21
C ARG A 314 -4.06 -64.43 63.65
N ASN A 315 -4.60 -63.29 64.07
CA ASN A 315 -4.37 -62.67 65.39
C ASN A 315 -2.89 -62.34 65.70
N ASP A 316 -2.04 -62.21 64.68
CA ASP A 316 -0.65 -61.73 64.87
C ASP A 316 -0.61 -60.20 64.84
N THR A 317 -0.99 -59.61 65.97
CA THR A 317 -1.07 -58.15 66.13
C THR A 317 0.29 -57.47 65.98
N LYS A 318 1.38 -58.17 66.35
CA LYS A 318 2.75 -57.65 66.28
C LYS A 318 3.24 -57.59 64.84
N ALA A 319 3.09 -58.66 64.06
CA ALA A 319 3.45 -58.67 62.65
C ALA A 319 2.58 -57.68 61.85
N SER A 320 1.27 -57.61 62.12
CA SER A 320 0.37 -56.67 61.46
C SER A 320 0.74 -55.21 61.73
N SER A 321 1.02 -54.84 62.99
CA SER A 321 1.42 -53.47 63.33
C SER A 321 2.77 -53.09 62.72
N MET A 322 3.72 -54.03 62.68
CA MET A 322 5.02 -53.80 62.06
C MET A 322 4.91 -53.63 60.55
N TYR A 323 4.10 -54.46 59.88
CA TYR A 323 3.84 -54.37 58.44
C TYR A 323 3.16 -53.05 58.06
N LEU A 324 2.14 -52.61 58.83
CA LEU A 324 1.46 -51.35 58.61
C LEU A 324 2.39 -50.13 58.79
N SER A 325 3.24 -50.15 59.83
CA SER A 325 4.20 -49.07 60.09
C SER A 325 5.20 -48.92 58.95
N LYS A 326 5.79 -50.04 58.49
CA LYS A 326 6.72 -50.05 57.35
C LYS A 326 6.05 -49.59 56.05
N PHE A 327 4.81 -49.98 55.82
CA PHE A 327 4.04 -49.51 54.66
C PHE A 327 3.76 -48.01 54.70
N ALA A 328 3.38 -47.46 55.85
CA ALA A 328 3.16 -46.02 56.00
C ALA A 328 4.46 -45.22 55.79
N GLN A 329 5.59 -45.74 56.27
CA GLN A 329 6.92 -45.15 56.03
C GLN A 329 7.28 -45.16 54.55
N LEU A 330 7.11 -46.29 53.86
CA LEU A 330 7.38 -46.40 52.42
C LEU A 330 6.47 -45.48 51.60
N LEU A 331 5.18 -45.39 51.94
CA LEU A 331 4.24 -44.49 51.27
C LEU A 331 4.65 -43.03 51.42
N ARG A 332 5.07 -42.62 52.63
CA ARG A 332 5.53 -41.27 52.89
C ARG A 332 6.78 -40.94 52.07
N LEU A 333 7.79 -41.80 52.11
CA LEU A 333 9.01 -41.63 51.31
C LEU A 333 8.70 -41.56 49.82
N THR A 334 7.79 -42.40 49.32
CA THR A 334 7.38 -42.39 47.91
C THR A 334 6.70 -41.06 47.53
N LEU A 335 5.81 -40.53 48.38
CA LEU A 335 5.10 -39.26 48.13
C LEU A 335 6.01 -38.03 48.27
N ASP A 336 6.96 -38.05 49.20
CA ASP A 336 7.94 -36.97 49.38
C ASP A 336 8.90 -36.95 48.18
N ASN A 337 9.37 -38.13 47.73
CA ASN A 337 10.23 -38.26 46.55
C ASN A 337 9.52 -37.96 45.23
N ALA A 338 8.19 -38.12 45.14
CA ALA A 338 7.38 -37.79 43.97
C ALA A 338 7.39 -36.30 43.59
N GLN A 339 7.62 -35.42 44.57
CA GLN A 339 7.65 -33.97 44.38
C GLN A 339 9.03 -33.46 43.94
N SER A 340 10.07 -34.29 44.06
CA SER A 340 11.43 -33.97 43.67
C SER A 340 11.83 -34.72 42.40
N ASN A 341 12.72 -34.14 41.59
CA ASN A 341 13.30 -34.85 40.45
C ASN A 341 14.52 -35.69 40.84
N LEU A 342 15.07 -35.45 42.04
CA LEU A 342 16.30 -36.06 42.56
C LEU A 342 16.09 -36.53 44.00
N VAL A 343 16.60 -37.71 44.33
CA VAL A 343 16.54 -38.32 45.67
C VAL A 343 17.96 -38.63 46.15
N SER A 344 18.21 -38.51 47.46
CA SER A 344 19.49 -38.94 48.02
C SER A 344 19.63 -40.46 47.88
N ILE A 345 20.87 -40.95 47.77
CA ILE A 345 21.10 -42.40 47.73
C ILE A 345 20.62 -43.06 49.02
N ASN A 346 20.75 -42.37 50.15
CA ASN A 346 20.22 -42.85 51.42
C ASN A 346 18.72 -43.12 51.35
N ASP A 347 17.93 -42.14 50.87
CA ASP A 347 16.47 -42.27 50.85
C ASP A 347 16.01 -43.31 49.81
N GLU A 348 16.72 -43.44 48.67
CA GLU A 348 16.45 -44.52 47.71
C GLU A 348 16.75 -45.90 48.32
N VAL A 349 17.90 -46.07 48.99
CA VAL A 349 18.28 -47.32 49.64
C VAL A 349 17.33 -47.68 50.78
N GLU A 350 16.90 -46.69 51.58
CA GLU A 350 15.90 -46.88 52.64
C GLU A 350 14.55 -47.30 52.06
N SER A 351 14.10 -46.66 50.98
CA SER A 351 12.88 -47.02 50.25
C SER A 351 12.95 -48.46 49.71
N LEU A 352 14.03 -48.83 49.03
CA LEU A 352 14.25 -50.17 48.49
C LEU A 352 14.31 -51.24 49.59
N LYS A 353 14.94 -50.91 50.72
CA LYS A 353 15.00 -51.79 51.89
C LYS A 353 13.61 -52.02 52.48
N LEU A 354 12.84 -50.97 52.73
CA LEU A 354 11.47 -51.08 53.23
C LEU A 354 10.59 -51.89 52.28
N TYR A 355 10.73 -51.67 50.97
CA TYR A 355 10.03 -52.45 49.95
C TYR A 355 10.38 -53.95 50.01
N LEU A 356 11.68 -54.30 50.02
CA LEU A 356 12.14 -55.70 50.11
C LEU A 356 11.75 -56.38 51.42
N GLU A 357 11.72 -55.65 52.54
CA GLU A 357 11.25 -56.17 53.83
C GLU A 357 9.75 -56.51 53.81
N LEU A 358 8.92 -55.65 53.21
CA LEU A 358 7.48 -55.91 53.06
C LEU A 358 7.21 -57.12 52.16
N GLU A 359 8.01 -57.31 51.11
CA GLU A 359 7.93 -58.46 50.21
C GLU A 359 8.46 -59.75 50.86
N ALA A 360 9.54 -59.67 51.66
CA ALA A 360 10.07 -60.82 52.38
C ALA A 360 9.09 -61.34 53.45
N MET A 361 8.45 -60.42 54.19
CA MET A 361 7.38 -60.77 55.12
C MET A 361 6.20 -61.44 54.40
N ARG A 362 5.82 -60.94 53.20
CA ARG A 362 4.73 -61.51 52.40
C ARG A 362 5.02 -62.93 51.92
N LEU A 363 6.29 -63.25 51.64
CA LEU A 363 6.73 -64.56 51.16
C LEU A 363 7.17 -65.49 52.30
N GLU A 364 6.76 -65.25 53.54
CA GLU A 364 7.02 -66.11 54.71
C GLU A 364 8.52 -66.51 54.84
N ASP A 365 9.44 -65.53 54.71
CA ASP A 365 10.91 -65.69 54.78
C ASP A 365 11.55 -66.53 53.65
N HIS A 366 10.83 -66.74 52.53
CA HIS A 366 11.38 -67.34 51.32
C HIS A 366 12.24 -66.38 50.47
N LEU A 367 12.45 -65.13 50.91
CA LEU A 367 13.24 -64.11 50.22
C LEU A 367 14.40 -63.63 51.12
N GLU A 368 15.62 -63.92 50.69
CA GLU A 368 16.83 -63.30 51.25
C GLU A 368 17.26 -62.14 50.35
N TYR A 369 17.67 -61.01 50.93
CA TYR A 369 18.13 -59.86 50.14
C TYR A 369 19.39 -59.23 50.74
N ALA A 370 20.20 -58.63 49.88
CA ALA A 370 21.39 -57.87 50.28
C ALA A 370 21.49 -56.60 49.43
N ILE A 371 21.71 -55.46 50.07
CA ILE A 371 21.98 -54.18 49.43
C ILE A 371 23.37 -53.73 49.84
N GLU A 372 24.28 -53.65 48.88
CA GLU A 372 25.65 -53.19 49.07
C GLU A 372 25.86 -51.86 48.36
N VAL A 373 26.35 -50.88 49.11
CA VAL A 373 26.72 -49.57 48.58
C VAL A 373 28.17 -49.33 48.93
N ASP A 374 28.97 -49.12 47.90
CA ASP A 374 30.41 -48.85 47.96
C ASP A 374 30.75 -47.71 48.94
N GLU A 375 31.85 -47.85 49.69
CA GLU A 375 32.27 -46.89 50.73
C GLU A 375 32.64 -45.52 50.13
N GLY A 376 32.99 -45.48 48.84
CA GLY A 376 33.28 -44.25 48.10
C GLY A 376 32.04 -43.40 47.76
N ILE A 377 30.83 -43.84 48.10
CA ILE A 377 29.57 -43.14 47.81
C ILE A 377 29.08 -42.41 49.07
N ASP A 378 29.05 -41.07 49.05
CA ASP A 378 28.40 -40.29 50.11
C ASP A 378 26.89 -40.40 49.98
N ARG A 379 26.29 -41.24 50.82
CA ARG A 379 24.87 -41.58 50.76
C ARG A 379 23.94 -40.40 51.04
N PHE A 380 24.40 -39.37 51.74
CA PHE A 380 23.58 -38.22 52.12
C PHE A 380 23.73 -37.05 51.14
N MET A 381 24.94 -36.85 50.61
CA MET A 381 25.20 -35.74 49.68
C MET A 381 24.80 -36.10 48.25
N PHE A 382 25.13 -37.31 47.78
CA PHE A 382 24.90 -37.67 46.39
C PHE A 382 23.43 -37.97 46.12
N LYS A 383 22.94 -37.39 45.02
CA LYS A 383 21.57 -37.56 44.55
C LYS A 383 21.52 -38.24 43.18
N ILE A 384 20.51 -39.07 43.02
CA ILE A 384 20.19 -39.77 41.77
C ILE A 384 18.75 -39.44 41.35
N PRO A 385 18.40 -39.60 40.07
CA PRO A 385 17.02 -39.45 39.63
C PRO A 385 16.12 -40.48 40.32
N THR A 386 15.01 -40.02 40.89
CA THR A 386 14.06 -40.84 41.68
C THR A 386 13.47 -42.02 40.87
N LEU A 387 13.16 -43.14 41.54
CA LEU A 387 12.30 -44.23 41.03
C LEU A 387 12.82 -44.93 39.75
N LEU A 388 14.15 -44.99 39.57
CA LEU A 388 14.76 -45.72 38.45
C LEU A 388 15.14 -47.17 38.82
N ILE A 389 15.54 -47.41 40.07
CA ILE A 389 16.02 -48.74 40.51
C ILE A 389 14.83 -49.64 40.90
N GLN A 390 13.88 -49.06 41.63
CA GLN A 390 12.71 -49.78 42.16
C GLN A 390 11.99 -50.66 41.12
N PRO A 391 11.65 -50.21 39.89
CA PRO A 391 10.94 -51.05 38.92
C PRO A 391 11.67 -52.36 38.55
N TYR A 392 13.00 -52.37 38.58
CA TYR A 392 13.78 -53.58 38.29
C TYR A 392 13.78 -54.54 39.47
N VAL A 393 13.87 -54.01 40.70
CA VAL A 393 13.71 -54.79 41.93
C VAL A 393 12.30 -55.40 42.01
N GLU A 394 11.26 -54.64 41.66
CA GLU A 394 9.88 -55.14 41.56
C GLU A 394 9.79 -56.30 40.56
N ASN A 395 10.41 -56.16 39.39
CA ASN A 395 10.41 -57.20 38.35
C ASN A 395 11.13 -58.48 38.81
N SER A 396 12.27 -58.37 39.50
CA SER A 396 13.01 -59.53 40.04
C SER A 396 12.17 -60.36 41.03
N ILE A 397 11.32 -59.71 41.83
CA ILE A 397 10.43 -60.41 42.76
C ILE A 397 9.21 -60.99 42.05
N ILE A 398 8.49 -60.17 41.28
CA ILE A 398 7.19 -60.54 40.67
C ILE A 398 7.37 -61.60 39.57
N HIS A 399 8.36 -61.40 38.69
CA HIS A 399 8.56 -62.26 37.52
C HIS A 399 9.64 -63.32 37.73
N GLY A 400 10.52 -63.15 38.72
CA GLY A 400 11.57 -64.11 39.06
C GLY A 400 11.21 -65.01 40.24
N ILE A 401 11.20 -64.43 41.44
CA ILE A 401 11.21 -65.19 42.71
C ILE A 401 9.84 -65.77 43.08
N GLN A 402 8.75 -65.04 42.85
CA GLN A 402 7.39 -65.50 43.20
C GLN A 402 7.00 -66.82 42.49
N GLN A 403 7.64 -67.13 41.35
CA GLN A 403 7.37 -68.33 40.55
C GLN A 403 8.35 -69.49 40.81
N LYS A 404 9.36 -69.29 41.66
CA LYS A 404 10.37 -70.29 41.98
C LYS A 404 9.91 -71.19 43.13
N GLN A 405 10.22 -72.50 43.04
CA GLN A 405 10.11 -73.39 44.19
C GLN A 405 11.45 -73.40 44.95
N GLY A 406 11.45 -72.86 46.17
CA GLY A 406 12.64 -72.74 47.03
C GLY A 406 12.91 -71.30 47.47
N LYS A 407 14.05 -71.07 48.15
CA LYS A 407 14.45 -69.73 48.61
C LYS A 407 14.95 -68.85 47.44
N GLY A 408 14.41 -67.65 47.34
CA GLY A 408 14.84 -66.59 46.43
C GLY A 408 15.90 -65.69 47.07
N LYS A 409 16.81 -65.17 46.24
CA LYS A 409 17.86 -64.21 46.61
C LYS A 409 17.82 -63.02 45.66
N VAL A 410 17.81 -61.80 46.19
CA VAL A 410 18.01 -60.57 45.44
C VAL A 410 19.24 -59.85 45.99
N HIS A 411 20.20 -59.56 45.11
CA HIS A 411 21.39 -58.81 45.44
C HIS A 411 21.40 -57.50 44.65
N ILE A 412 21.51 -56.37 45.36
CA ILE A 412 21.59 -55.05 44.77
C ILE A 412 22.95 -54.47 45.15
N GLN A 413 23.73 -54.08 44.15
CA GLN A 413 25.05 -53.50 44.33
C GLN A 413 25.14 -52.14 43.64
N MET A 414 25.65 -51.14 44.36
CA MET A 414 25.91 -49.80 43.83
C MET A 414 27.40 -49.48 43.98
N LYS A 415 28.09 -49.31 42.85
CA LYS A 415 29.53 -49.00 42.79
C LYS A 415 29.79 -47.67 42.11
N MET A 416 30.79 -46.94 42.60
CA MET A 416 31.16 -45.66 41.99
C MET A 416 32.08 -45.89 40.80
N HIS A 417 31.64 -45.53 39.60
CA HIS A 417 32.46 -45.55 38.38
C HIS A 417 32.54 -44.14 37.79
N GLY A 418 33.64 -43.43 38.10
CA GLY A 418 33.85 -42.05 37.63
C GLY A 418 32.89 -41.07 38.30
N ASN A 419 31.97 -40.47 37.53
CA ASN A 419 30.91 -39.56 38.02
C ASN A 419 29.50 -40.19 37.92
N MET A 420 29.45 -41.52 37.89
CA MET A 420 28.24 -42.32 37.75
C MET A 420 28.22 -43.40 38.82
N ILE A 421 27.02 -43.82 39.21
CA ILE A 421 26.82 -45.02 40.01
C ILE A 421 26.41 -46.14 39.07
N HIS A 422 27.23 -47.17 39.03
CA HIS A 422 26.88 -48.41 38.36
C HIS A 422 26.00 -49.23 39.30
N CYS A 423 24.73 -49.43 38.93
CA CYS A 423 23.78 -50.22 39.69
C CYS A 423 23.62 -51.59 39.05
N LEU A 424 23.83 -52.63 39.85
CA LEU A 424 23.71 -54.03 39.48
C LEU A 424 22.66 -54.68 40.36
N ILE A 425 21.69 -55.35 39.74
CA ILE A 425 20.62 -56.08 40.41
C ILE A 425 20.65 -57.52 39.90
N GLU A 426 20.86 -58.46 40.80
CA GLU A 426 20.86 -59.89 40.51
C GLU A 426 19.77 -60.60 41.29
N ASP A 427 19.03 -61.45 40.60
CA ASP A 427 18.13 -62.41 41.22
C ASP A 427 18.45 -63.83 40.79
N ASN A 428 18.19 -64.79 41.68
CA ASN A 428 18.30 -66.21 41.39
C ASN A 428 16.95 -66.82 40.96
N GLY A 429 16.07 -66.02 40.36
CA GLY A 429 14.72 -66.42 39.94
C GLY A 429 14.71 -67.41 38.77
N VAL A 430 13.54 -67.59 38.15
CA VAL A 430 13.36 -68.56 37.05
C VAL A 430 14.01 -68.12 35.72
N GLY A 431 14.54 -66.89 35.62
CA GLY A 431 15.12 -66.30 34.41
C GLY A 431 14.07 -65.76 33.42
N ARG A 432 14.46 -64.80 32.56
CA ARG A 432 13.51 -64.09 31.66
C ARG A 432 12.89 -65.00 30.59
N GLU A 433 13.70 -65.86 29.96
CA GLU A 433 13.21 -66.78 28.91
C GLU A 433 12.16 -67.77 29.42
N LYS A 434 12.28 -68.23 30.66
CA LYS A 434 11.34 -69.15 31.29
C LYS A 434 10.09 -68.42 31.77
N ALA A 435 10.24 -67.22 32.32
CA ALA A 435 9.12 -66.35 32.69
C ALA A 435 8.25 -65.95 31.48
N ASP A 436 8.85 -65.69 30.31
CA ASP A 436 8.11 -65.37 29.08
C ASP A 436 7.35 -66.55 28.48
N LYS A 437 7.82 -67.80 28.70
CA LYS A 437 7.11 -69.03 28.31
C LYS A 437 5.93 -69.35 29.24
N LEU A 438 5.98 -68.90 30.49
CA LEU A 438 4.94 -69.12 31.52
C LEU A 438 3.80 -68.07 31.52
N LYS A 439 3.90 -67.00 30.70
CA LYS A 439 2.85 -65.97 30.60
C LYS A 439 1.59 -66.47 29.91
N THR A 440 0.43 -66.32 30.57
CA THR A 440 -0.90 -66.58 29.98
C THR A 440 -1.20 -65.60 28.83
N SER A 441 -2.06 -65.99 27.89
CA SER A 441 -2.42 -65.19 26.70
C SER A 441 -2.95 -63.77 27.04
N GLU A 442 -3.65 -63.62 28.17
CA GLU A 442 -4.10 -62.30 28.69
C GLU A 442 -2.96 -61.45 29.26
N GLN A 443 -1.92 -62.07 29.83
CA GLN A 443 -0.74 -61.37 30.35
C GLN A 443 0.22 -60.93 29.22
N LYS A 444 0.17 -61.58 28.04
CA LYS A 444 0.89 -61.12 26.85
C LYS A 444 0.27 -59.86 26.20
N GLN A 445 -1.03 -59.62 26.37
CA GLN A 445 -1.71 -58.42 25.82
C GLN A 445 -1.55 -57.17 26.68
N ARG A 446 -1.37 -57.29 28.00
CA ARG A 446 -1.01 -56.16 28.86
C ARG A 446 0.46 -55.82 28.67
N LYS A 447 0.78 -54.98 27.68
CA LYS A 447 2.09 -54.31 27.62
C LYS A 447 2.35 -53.66 29.00
N SER A 448 3.42 -54.07 29.65
CA SER A 448 3.82 -53.61 30.98
C SER A 448 3.86 -52.09 31.02
N TYR A 449 2.85 -51.47 31.62
CA TYR A 449 2.77 -50.01 31.80
C TYR A 449 4.02 -49.51 32.54
N GLY A 450 4.53 -50.27 33.53
CA GLY A 450 5.75 -49.95 34.27
C GLY A 450 6.99 -49.86 33.39
N SER A 451 7.24 -50.84 32.52
CA SER A 451 8.42 -50.84 31.65
C SER A 451 8.41 -49.69 30.63
N SER A 452 7.23 -49.34 30.11
CA SER A 452 7.07 -48.21 29.17
C SER A 452 7.31 -46.84 29.80
N ILE A 453 6.96 -46.67 31.08
CA ILE A 453 7.19 -45.44 31.83
C ILE A 453 8.68 -45.27 32.12
N THR A 454 9.36 -46.33 32.57
CA THR A 454 10.82 -46.30 32.82
C THR A 454 11.61 -46.09 31.53
N GLU A 455 11.20 -46.70 30.41
CA GLU A 455 11.84 -46.50 29.10
C GLU A 455 11.64 -45.06 28.58
N THR A 456 10.46 -44.49 28.75
CA THR A 456 10.17 -43.08 28.39
C THR A 456 10.98 -42.12 29.26
N ARG A 457 11.14 -42.44 30.55
CA ARG A 457 11.95 -41.65 31.49
C ARG A 457 13.44 -41.73 31.18
N LEU A 458 13.96 -42.89 30.81
CA LEU A 458 15.36 -43.04 30.37
C LEU A 458 15.64 -42.27 29.08
N LYS A 459 14.73 -42.28 28.10
CA LYS A 459 14.85 -41.44 26.90
C LYS A 459 14.91 -39.95 27.23
N LEU A 460 14.09 -39.49 28.18
CA LEU A 460 14.12 -38.10 28.65
C LEU A 460 15.46 -37.77 29.32
N LEU A 461 15.96 -38.64 30.21
CA LEU A 461 17.25 -38.43 30.87
C LEU A 461 18.42 -38.42 29.87
N ASN A 462 18.41 -39.31 28.88
CA ASN A 462 19.42 -39.31 27.81
C ASN A 462 19.41 -38.00 27.01
N SER A 463 18.23 -37.39 26.78
CA SER A 463 18.12 -36.09 26.12
C SER A 463 18.59 -34.91 26.96
N LEU A 464 18.42 -34.97 28.29
CA LEU A 464 18.78 -33.89 29.22
C LEU A 464 20.26 -33.90 29.60
N TYR A 465 20.85 -35.09 29.72
CA TYR A 465 22.22 -35.26 30.21
C TYR A 465 23.21 -35.71 29.12
N GLY A 466 22.75 -35.84 27.87
CA GLY A 466 23.60 -35.98 26.68
C GLY A 466 24.42 -37.27 26.59
N LYS A 467 23.99 -38.35 27.26
CA LYS A 467 24.66 -39.67 27.26
C LYS A 467 23.66 -40.79 27.04
N GLU A 468 24.06 -41.87 26.37
CA GLU A 468 23.26 -43.08 26.21
C GLU A 468 23.28 -43.90 27.50
N LEU A 469 22.41 -43.57 28.47
CA LEU A 469 22.15 -44.47 29.60
C LEU A 469 21.37 -45.66 29.06
N GLY A 470 22.08 -46.79 28.89
CA GLY A 470 21.53 -48.07 28.49
C GLY A 470 21.27 -48.97 29.69
N ILE A 471 20.31 -49.89 29.55
CA ILE A 471 20.11 -50.99 30.50
C ILE A 471 20.59 -52.27 29.83
N ALA A 472 21.55 -52.96 30.45
CA ALA A 472 21.98 -54.28 30.04
C ALA A 472 21.23 -55.34 30.85
N TYR A 473 20.76 -56.38 30.16
CA TYR A 473 20.14 -57.54 30.79
C TYR A 473 20.94 -58.78 30.42
N SER A 474 21.23 -59.62 31.41
CA SER A 474 21.86 -60.93 31.21
C SER A 474 21.11 -62.00 32.00
N ASP A 475 20.85 -63.14 31.37
CA ASP A 475 20.28 -64.31 32.06
C ASP A 475 21.42 -65.16 32.62
N LEU A 476 21.36 -65.47 33.91
CA LEU A 476 22.33 -66.34 34.58
C LEU A 476 21.95 -67.80 34.31
N LYS A 477 22.93 -68.64 34.01
CA LYS A 477 22.74 -70.07 33.72
C LYS A 477 23.55 -70.93 34.69
N ASP A 478 23.00 -72.09 35.07
CA ASP A 478 23.71 -73.09 35.85
C ASP A 478 24.74 -73.87 35.01
N GLU A 479 25.49 -74.78 35.64
CA GLU A 479 26.51 -75.62 34.98
C GLU A 479 25.92 -76.49 33.85
N ASP A 480 24.60 -76.72 33.85
CA ASP A 480 23.84 -77.48 32.85
C ASP A 480 23.16 -76.58 31.79
N MET A 481 23.51 -75.29 31.72
CA MET A 481 22.97 -74.27 30.80
C MET A 481 21.48 -73.94 30.98
N ASN A 482 20.86 -74.28 32.12
CA ASN A 482 19.49 -73.89 32.43
C ASN A 482 19.41 -72.49 33.04
N PRO A 483 18.37 -71.68 32.74
CA PRO A 483 18.19 -70.35 33.34
C PRO A 483 17.99 -70.46 34.86
N CYS A 484 18.86 -69.81 35.63
CA CYS A 484 18.86 -69.84 37.09
C CYS A 484 18.79 -68.45 37.74
N GLY A 485 18.60 -67.39 36.95
CA GLY A 485 18.47 -66.02 37.44
C GLY A 485 18.53 -64.96 36.35
N THR A 486 18.40 -63.70 36.75
CA THR A 486 18.56 -62.55 35.87
C THR A 486 19.43 -61.50 36.53
N ARG A 487 20.31 -60.88 35.74
CA ARG A 487 21.14 -59.74 36.12
C ARG A 487 20.78 -58.53 35.26
N VAL A 488 20.56 -57.40 35.91
CA VAL A 488 20.26 -56.11 35.30
C VAL A 488 21.32 -55.10 35.72
N GLU A 489 21.92 -54.42 34.75
CA GLU A 489 22.97 -53.43 34.97
C GLU A 489 22.63 -52.13 34.25
N PHE A 490 22.78 -51.00 34.93
CA PHE A 490 22.63 -49.68 34.34
C PHE A 490 23.39 -48.61 35.14
N ASP A 491 23.80 -47.55 34.44
CA ASP A 491 24.52 -46.43 35.05
C ASP A 491 23.57 -45.28 35.39
N LEU A 492 23.76 -44.68 36.57
CA LEU A 492 22.98 -43.55 37.07
C LEU A 492 23.87 -42.31 37.22
N PRO A 493 23.45 -41.14 36.71
CA PRO A 493 24.20 -39.91 36.89
C PRO A 493 24.10 -39.43 38.33
N VAL A 494 25.27 -39.16 38.94
CA VAL A 494 25.36 -38.57 40.27
C VAL A 494 25.33 -37.06 40.17
N MET A 495 24.50 -36.43 41.01
CA MET A 495 24.43 -34.99 41.17
C MET A 495 24.73 -34.63 42.63
N ASN A 496 25.58 -33.63 42.82
CA ASN A 496 25.89 -33.05 44.13
C ASN A 496 24.81 -32.08 44.59
#